data_AF-A0A8T7BGK5-F1
#
_entry.id   AF-A0A8T7BGK5-F1
#
_cell.length_a   1.000
_cell.length_b   1.000
_cell.length_c   1.000
_cell.angle_alpha   90.00
_cell.angle_beta   90.00
_cell.angle_gamma   90.00
#
_symmetry.space_group_name_H-M   'P 1'
#
loop_
_entity.id
_entity.type
_entity.pdbx_description
1 polymer ?
#
loop_
_entity_poly.entity_id
_entity_poly.type
_entity_poly.pdbx_seq_one_letter_code
_entity_poly.pdbx_strand_id
1 'polypeptide(L)'
;MRFGLGLSPTIVLSPTSMAMWMIGGLMCGLTAMILMVRRQPMLPSAGSPAAVERSRALALHGSGLLLYSGIPLANFLLCFWLWRRFRQQSPWLNQQGIQALNFQISIYLYLLLSAFMVFAVLGVITTPLLLLLHLVCTLLACLQILRGRSFNYPANIPIIEGRPTRA
;
A
#
# COMPACT_ATOMS: atom_id res chain seq x y z
N MET A 1 29.53 -25.35 16.18
CA MET A 1 28.58 -25.44 15.05
C MET A 1 28.92 -24.35 14.03
N ARG A 2 29.28 -24.71 12.80
CA ARG A 2 29.49 -23.76 11.68
C ARG A 2 28.13 -23.57 11.00
N PHE A 3 27.59 -22.35 10.96
CA PHE A 3 26.32 -22.08 10.30
C PHE A 3 26.57 -21.87 8.79
N GLY A 4 26.09 -22.80 7.97
CA GLY A 4 25.69 -22.64 6.55
C GLY A 4 26.71 -22.29 5.46
N LEU A 5 27.72 -21.46 5.71
CA LEU A 5 28.59 -20.87 4.66
C LEU A 5 30.09 -20.84 5.04
N GLY A 6 30.49 -21.57 6.10
CA GLY A 6 31.87 -21.58 6.58
C GLY A 6 32.29 -20.32 7.36
N LEU A 7 31.39 -19.36 7.54
CA LEU A 7 31.61 -18.16 8.36
C LEU A 7 31.59 -18.51 9.85
N SER A 8 32.47 -17.88 10.63
CA SER A 8 32.46 -18.05 12.08
C SER A 8 31.26 -17.33 12.72
N PRO A 9 30.65 -17.88 13.79
CA PRO A 9 29.52 -17.24 14.46
C PRO A 9 29.87 -15.86 15.04
N THR A 10 31.15 -15.61 15.35
CA THR A 10 31.66 -14.30 15.77
C THR A 10 31.56 -13.24 14.69
N ILE A 11 31.74 -13.61 13.41
CA ILE A 11 31.57 -12.70 12.28
C ILE A 11 30.09 -12.45 12.03
N VAL A 12 29.24 -13.47 12.10
CA VAL A 12 27.80 -13.34 11.78
C VAL A 12 27.02 -12.55 12.84
N LEU A 13 27.44 -12.63 14.10
CA LEU A 13 26.78 -11.93 15.21
C LEU A 13 27.48 -10.62 15.59
N SER A 14 28.51 -10.20 14.83
CA SER A 14 29.13 -8.90 15.09
C SER A 14 28.15 -7.75 14.77
N PRO A 15 28.19 -6.64 15.51
CA PRO A 15 27.34 -5.49 15.21
C PRO A 15 27.51 -4.98 13.77
N THR A 16 28.73 -5.10 13.23
CA THR A 16 29.06 -4.69 11.86
C THR A 16 28.39 -5.56 10.80
N SER A 17 28.35 -6.88 10.97
CA SER A 17 27.68 -7.76 10.02
C SER A 17 26.18 -7.62 10.12
N MET A 18 25.61 -7.49 11.32
CA MET A 18 24.19 -7.20 11.52
C MET A 18 23.77 -5.93 10.76
N ALA A 19 24.56 -4.86 10.85
CA ALA A 19 24.32 -3.64 10.09
C ALA A 19 24.35 -3.86 8.57
N MET A 20 25.30 -4.67 8.05
CA MET A 20 25.36 -5.00 6.62
C MET A 20 24.11 -5.74 6.13
N TRP A 21 23.60 -6.70 6.91
CA TRP A 21 22.35 -7.41 6.57
C TRP A 21 21.15 -6.47 6.57
N MET A 22 21.08 -5.54 7.53
CA MET A 22 20.02 -4.55 7.59
C MET A 22 20.05 -3.61 6.38
N ILE A 23 21.23 -3.10 6.01
CA ILE A 23 21.41 -2.23 4.85
C ILE A 23 21.07 -2.97 3.55
N GLY A 24 21.57 -4.19 3.37
CA GLY A 24 21.27 -5.01 2.19
C GLY A 24 19.78 -5.32 2.05
N GLY A 25 19.13 -5.70 3.15
CA GLY A 25 17.68 -5.93 3.18
C GLY A 25 16.87 -4.67 2.85
N LEU A 26 17.27 -3.52 3.39
CA LEU A 26 16.62 -2.24 3.11
C LEU A 26 16.82 -1.80 1.65
N MET A 27 18.01 -2.00 1.08
CA MET A 27 18.29 -1.72 -0.33
C MET A 27 17.42 -2.57 -1.25
N CYS A 28 17.38 -3.89 -1.04
CA CYS A 28 16.55 -4.80 -1.82
C CYS A 28 15.06 -4.43 -1.73
N GLY A 29 14.58 -4.13 -0.51
CA GLY A 29 13.21 -3.71 -0.26
C GLY A 29 12.85 -2.39 -0.97
N LEU A 30 13.72 -1.38 -0.92
CA LEU A 30 13.53 -0.12 -1.63
C LEU A 30 13.54 -0.32 -3.15
N THR A 31 14.45 -1.15 -3.68
CA THR A 31 14.46 -1.47 -5.11
C THR A 31 13.16 -2.14 -5.53
N ALA A 32 12.68 -3.13 -4.77
CA ALA A 32 11.39 -3.77 -5.03
C ALA A 32 10.25 -2.74 -5.00
N MET A 33 10.18 -1.87 -3.99
CA MET A 33 9.19 -0.81 -3.88
C MET A 33 9.20 0.12 -5.11
N ILE A 34 10.38 0.60 -5.52
CA ILE A 34 10.53 1.48 -6.69
C ILE A 34 10.06 0.77 -7.96
N LEU A 35 10.43 -0.49 -8.16
CA LEU A 35 10.01 -1.26 -9.33
C LEU A 35 8.49 -1.48 -9.36
N MET A 36 7.88 -1.76 -8.21
CA MET A 36 6.44 -1.95 -8.08
C MET A 36 5.66 -0.67 -8.40
N VAL A 37 6.12 0.48 -7.90
CA VAL A 37 5.53 1.79 -8.19
C VAL A 37 5.73 2.19 -9.66
N ARG A 38 6.83 1.78 -10.29
CA ARG A 38 7.08 2.08 -11.71
C ARG A 38 6.26 1.21 -12.67
N ARG A 39 5.92 -0.02 -12.28
CA ARG A 39 5.23 -1.00 -13.15
C ARG A 39 3.71 -1.03 -12.97
N GLN A 40 3.11 0.08 -12.57
CA GLN A 40 1.67 0.14 -12.30
C GLN A 40 0.88 0.06 -13.62
N PRO A 41 0.04 -0.97 -13.82
CA PRO A 41 -0.85 -1.00 -14.97
C PRO A 41 -1.90 0.10 -14.80
N MET A 42 -2.04 0.94 -15.83
CA MET A 42 -3.09 1.96 -15.86
C MET A 42 -4.44 1.26 -15.99
N LEU A 43 -5.35 1.48 -15.05
CA LEU A 43 -6.73 1.01 -15.22
C LEU A 43 -7.38 1.82 -16.36
N PRO A 44 -8.18 1.19 -17.25
CA PRO A 44 -8.89 1.91 -18.29
C PRO A 44 -9.69 3.08 -17.69
N SER A 45 -9.44 4.31 -18.15
CA SER A 45 -10.23 5.45 -17.68
C SER A 45 -11.62 5.36 -18.29
N ALA A 46 -12.65 5.29 -17.46
CA ALA A 46 -14.02 5.50 -17.89
C ALA A 46 -14.21 6.99 -18.23
N GLY A 47 -13.80 7.41 -19.44
CA GLY A 47 -13.89 8.80 -19.90
C GLY A 47 -13.14 9.80 -19.00
N SER A 48 -13.44 11.09 -19.17
CA SER A 48 -12.96 12.17 -18.30
C SER A 48 -13.95 12.36 -17.13
N PRO A 49 -13.61 11.96 -15.90
CA PRO A 49 -14.54 12.03 -14.78
C PRO A 49 -14.90 13.47 -14.41
N ALA A 50 -16.16 13.68 -14.01
CA ALA A 50 -16.64 14.99 -13.61
C ALA A 50 -15.86 15.52 -12.38
N ALA A 51 -15.80 16.85 -12.20
CA ALA A 51 -15.05 17.45 -11.10
C ALA A 51 -15.52 16.95 -9.71
N VAL A 52 -16.82 16.70 -9.55
CA VAL A 52 -17.40 16.16 -8.32
C VAL A 52 -16.94 14.72 -8.07
N GLU A 53 -16.87 13.89 -9.11
CA GLU A 53 -16.37 12.52 -8.99
C GLU A 53 -14.90 12.51 -8.60
N ARG A 54 -14.08 13.36 -9.24
CA ARG A 54 -12.66 13.52 -8.88
C ARG A 54 -12.49 13.93 -7.42
N SER A 55 -13.30 14.85 -6.93
CA SER A 55 -13.26 15.29 -5.53
C SER A 55 -13.63 14.16 -4.55
N ARG A 56 -14.65 13.35 -4.90
CA ARG A 56 -15.06 12.18 -4.10
C ARG A 56 -14.03 11.06 -4.11
N ALA A 57 -13.43 10.78 -5.27
CA ALA A 57 -12.32 9.85 -5.38
C ALA A 57 -11.08 10.33 -4.61
N LEU A 58 -10.78 11.63 -4.65
CA LEU A 58 -9.70 12.21 -3.87
C LEU A 58 -9.94 11.99 -2.36
N ALA A 59 -11.18 12.13 -1.88
CA ALA A 59 -11.52 11.82 -0.50
C ALA A 59 -11.36 10.32 -0.18
N LEU A 60 -11.73 9.42 -1.09
CA LEU A 60 -11.53 7.98 -0.93
C LEU A 60 -10.06 7.62 -0.76
N HIS A 61 -9.20 8.05 -1.66
CA HIS A 61 -7.76 7.78 -1.58
C HIS A 61 -7.10 8.54 -0.43
N GLY A 62 -7.42 9.82 -0.27
CA GLY A 62 -6.88 10.69 0.77
C GLY A 62 -7.21 10.22 2.19
N SER A 63 -8.33 9.53 2.40
CA SER A 63 -8.66 8.90 3.69
C SER A 63 -7.56 7.94 4.19
N GLY A 64 -6.77 7.35 3.28
CA GLY A 64 -5.61 6.52 3.62
C GLY A 64 -4.61 7.22 4.53
N LEU A 65 -4.42 8.55 4.37
CA LEU A 65 -3.48 9.33 5.18
C LEU A 65 -3.86 9.39 6.66
N LEU A 66 -5.10 9.06 7.04
CA LEU A 66 -5.49 8.94 8.45
C LEU A 66 -4.78 7.81 9.19
N LEU A 67 -4.09 6.89 8.48
CA LEU A 67 -3.22 5.91 9.11
C LEU A 67 -2.18 6.57 10.02
N TYR A 68 -1.72 7.78 9.66
CA TYR A 68 -0.70 8.54 10.41
C TYR A 68 -1.28 9.44 11.51
N SER A 69 -2.61 9.43 11.72
CA SER A 69 -3.26 10.25 12.75
C SER A 69 -3.12 9.70 14.18
N GLY A 70 -2.67 8.44 14.33
CA GLY A 70 -2.63 7.73 15.60
C GLY A 70 -3.97 7.13 16.02
N ILE A 71 -5.08 7.41 15.31
CA ILE A 71 -6.38 6.80 15.56
C ILE A 71 -6.44 5.44 14.85
N PRO A 72 -6.55 4.31 15.58
CA PRO A 72 -6.62 3.00 14.98
C PRO A 72 -7.78 2.89 13.98
N LEU A 73 -7.52 2.29 12.82
CA LEU A 73 -8.51 2.00 11.76
C LEU A 73 -9.20 3.23 11.13
N ALA A 74 -8.85 4.47 11.49
CA ALA A 74 -9.54 5.67 11.00
C ALA A 74 -9.53 5.79 9.46
N ASN A 75 -8.40 5.48 8.83
CA ASN A 75 -8.24 5.43 7.37
C ASN A 75 -9.21 4.44 6.72
N PHE A 76 -9.25 3.20 7.19
CA PHE A 76 -10.12 2.17 6.63
C PHE A 76 -11.59 2.48 6.86
N LEU A 77 -11.97 2.87 8.07
CA LEU A 77 -13.35 3.16 8.43
C LEU A 77 -13.90 4.34 7.61
N LEU A 78 -13.13 5.42 7.46
CA LEU A 78 -13.53 6.55 6.64
C LEU A 78 -13.62 6.16 5.16
N CYS A 79 -12.62 5.44 4.63
CA CYS A 79 -12.64 4.96 3.25
C CYS A 79 -13.88 4.10 2.97
N PHE A 80 -14.20 3.18 3.89
CA PHE A 80 -15.35 2.29 3.79
C PHE A 80 -16.67 3.05 3.82
N TRP A 81 -16.81 4.00 4.73
CA TRP A 81 -17.99 4.85 4.83
C TRP A 81 -18.19 5.68 3.55
N LEU A 82 -17.14 6.33 3.06
CA LEU A 82 -17.17 7.11 1.81
C LEU A 82 -17.52 6.22 0.61
N TRP A 83 -16.91 5.03 0.50
CA TRP A 83 -17.18 4.10 -0.58
C TRP A 83 -18.64 3.67 -0.58
N ARG A 84 -19.18 3.29 0.59
CA ARG A 84 -20.61 2.97 0.74
C ARG A 84 -21.50 4.11 0.26
N ARG A 85 -21.10 5.36 0.45
CA ARG A 85 -21.90 6.53 0.07
C ARG A 85 -21.81 6.90 -1.41
N PHE A 86 -20.67 6.65 -2.05
CA PHE A 86 -20.39 7.08 -3.43
C PHE A 86 -20.47 5.95 -4.47
N ARG A 87 -20.39 4.68 -4.06
CA ARG A 87 -20.32 3.52 -4.97
C ARG A 87 -21.48 3.36 -5.96
N GLN A 88 -22.66 3.90 -5.67
CA GLN A 88 -23.82 3.80 -6.57
C GLN A 88 -23.93 4.99 -7.53
N GLN A 89 -23.06 5.99 -7.40
CA GLN A 89 -23.15 7.22 -8.20
C GLN A 89 -22.52 7.04 -9.58
N SER A 90 -21.40 6.31 -9.66
CA SER A 90 -20.83 5.92 -10.95
C SER A 90 -19.97 4.66 -10.86
N PRO A 91 -19.83 3.91 -11.97
CA PRO A 91 -18.93 2.75 -12.03
C PRO A 91 -17.48 3.12 -11.72
N TRP A 92 -17.03 4.31 -12.16
CA TRP A 92 -15.68 4.80 -11.90
C TRP A 92 -15.43 5.04 -10.40
N LEU A 93 -16.36 5.69 -9.69
CA LEU A 93 -16.25 5.87 -8.24
C LEU A 93 -16.26 4.54 -7.48
N ASN A 94 -17.08 3.58 -7.92
CA ASN A 94 -17.08 2.25 -7.34
C ASN A 94 -15.71 1.57 -7.50
N GLN A 95 -15.10 1.66 -8.69
CA GLN A 95 -13.76 1.13 -8.96
C GLN A 95 -12.68 1.80 -8.08
N GLN A 96 -12.68 3.13 -7.96
CA GLN A 96 -11.70 3.84 -7.11
C GLN A 96 -11.84 3.44 -5.64
N GLY A 97 -13.07 3.37 -5.12
CA GLY A 97 -13.28 2.98 -3.73
C GLY A 97 -12.91 1.52 -3.44
N ILE A 98 -13.15 0.59 -4.39
CA ILE A 98 -12.67 -0.80 -4.26
C ILE A 98 -11.14 -0.86 -4.26
N GLN A 99 -10.48 -0.12 -5.15
CA GLN A 99 -9.02 -0.04 -5.18
C GLN A 99 -8.44 0.48 -3.85
N ALA A 100 -8.98 1.59 -3.34
CA ALA A 100 -8.57 2.17 -2.08
C ALA A 100 -8.82 1.22 -0.90
N LEU A 101 -9.99 0.59 -0.82
CA LEU A 101 -10.33 -0.33 0.28
C LEU A 101 -9.45 -1.57 0.29
N ASN A 102 -9.28 -2.22 -0.86
CA ASN A 102 -8.41 -3.39 -0.99
C ASN A 102 -6.99 -3.03 -0.55
N PHE A 103 -6.50 -1.82 -0.89
CA PHE A 103 -5.15 -1.40 -0.51
C PHE A 103 -5.02 -1.19 1.00
N GLN A 104 -6.01 -0.55 1.64
CA GLN A 104 -6.02 -0.37 3.09
C GLN A 104 -6.03 -1.72 3.81
N ILE A 105 -6.85 -2.68 3.37
CA ILE A 105 -6.87 -4.03 3.94
C ILE A 105 -5.52 -4.74 3.71
N SER A 106 -4.95 -4.62 2.51
CA SER A 106 -3.64 -5.21 2.18
C SER A 106 -2.55 -4.70 3.11
N ILE A 107 -2.50 -3.38 3.34
CA ILE A 107 -1.53 -2.77 4.26
C ILE A 107 -1.72 -3.27 5.69
N TYR A 108 -2.96 -3.43 6.17
CA TYR A 108 -3.18 -4.04 7.49
C TYR A 108 -2.68 -5.48 7.57
N LEU A 109 -2.93 -6.30 6.55
CA LEU A 109 -2.43 -7.67 6.51
C LEU A 109 -0.89 -7.71 6.49
N TYR A 110 -0.26 -6.82 5.74
CA TYR A 110 1.21 -6.72 5.68
C TYR A 110 1.80 -6.21 7.00
N LEU A 111 1.18 -5.22 7.65
CA LEU A 111 1.61 -4.72 8.95
C LEU A 111 1.43 -5.78 10.04
N LEU A 112 0.33 -6.55 10.01
CA LEU A 112 0.10 -7.66 10.92
C LEU A 112 1.16 -8.76 10.74
N LEU A 113 1.45 -9.14 9.50
CA LEU A 113 2.51 -10.10 9.20
C LEU A 113 3.88 -9.58 9.66
N SER A 114 4.18 -8.30 9.39
CA SER A 114 5.42 -7.65 9.82
C SER A 114 5.57 -7.64 11.34
N ALA A 115 4.47 -7.41 12.08
CA ALA A 115 4.46 -7.44 13.54
C ALA A 115 4.83 -8.83 14.10
N PHE A 116 4.34 -9.92 13.50
CA PHE A 116 4.75 -11.28 13.87
C PHE A 116 6.24 -11.55 13.55
N MET A 117 6.79 -10.91 12.51
CA MET A 117 8.21 -11.04 12.12
C MET A 117 9.16 -10.16 12.94
N VAL A 118 8.68 -9.30 13.84
CA VAL A 118 9.54 -8.42 14.66
C VAL A 118 10.51 -9.22 15.53
N PHE A 119 10.11 -10.40 16.02
CA PHE A 119 10.98 -11.29 16.81
C PHE A 119 12.22 -11.77 16.02
N ALA A 120 12.22 -11.65 14.69
CA ALA A 120 13.30 -12.08 13.81
C ALA A 120 14.17 -10.92 13.28
N VAL A 121 14.10 -9.71 13.86
CA VAL A 121 14.75 -8.45 13.36
C VAL A 121 14.19 -7.96 12.01
N LEU A 122 13.70 -8.85 11.14
CA LEU A 122 13.12 -8.55 9.84
C LEU A 122 11.91 -7.60 9.94
N GLY A 123 11.04 -7.77 10.93
CA GLY A 123 9.88 -6.89 11.12
C GLY A 123 10.26 -5.41 11.33
N VAL A 124 11.44 -5.12 11.90
CA VAL A 124 11.93 -3.74 12.09
C VAL A 124 12.28 -3.08 10.77
N ILE A 125 12.72 -3.84 9.76
CA ILE A 125 13.03 -3.32 8.41
C ILE A 125 11.76 -3.27 7.56
N THR A 126 10.91 -4.30 7.64
CA THR A 126 9.71 -4.42 6.80
C THR A 126 8.66 -3.38 7.16
N THR A 127 8.48 -3.07 8.45
CA THR A 127 7.48 -2.09 8.91
C THR A 127 7.67 -0.68 8.31
N PRO A 128 8.83 -0.03 8.41
CA PRO A 128 9.04 1.28 7.80
C PRO A 128 8.93 1.23 6.27
N LEU A 129 9.33 0.13 5.63
CA LEU A 129 9.18 -0.03 4.18
C LEU A 129 7.70 -0.10 3.76
N LEU A 130 6.86 -0.81 4.52
CA LEU A 130 5.41 -0.86 4.28
C LEU A 130 4.73 0.50 4.51
N LEU A 131 5.13 1.23 5.56
CA LEU A 131 4.63 2.58 5.81
C LEU A 131 5.05 3.55 4.71
N LEU A 132 6.27 3.42 4.19
CA LEU A 132 6.76 4.21 3.06
C LEU A 132 6.01 3.87 1.77
N LEU A 133 5.82 2.58 1.48
CA LEU A 133 5.00 2.11 0.35
C LEU A 133 3.59 2.68 0.43
N HIS A 134 2.94 2.59 1.59
CA HIS A 134 1.60 3.13 1.83
C HIS A 134 1.54 4.65 1.57
N LEU A 135 2.48 5.41 2.12
CA LEU A 135 2.52 6.87 1.96
C LEU A 135 2.67 7.24 0.48
N VAL A 136 3.68 6.70 -0.19
CA VAL A 136 4.00 7.01 -1.58
C VAL A 136 2.83 6.65 -2.48
N CYS A 137 2.27 5.44 -2.34
CA CYS A 137 1.17 5.01 -3.20
C CYS A 137 -0.10 5.82 -2.97
N THR A 138 -0.40 6.21 -1.73
CA THR A 138 -1.56 7.04 -1.41
C THR A 138 -1.43 8.43 -2.03
N LEU A 139 -0.25 9.06 -1.94
CA LEU A 139 0.01 10.35 -2.57
C LEU A 139 -0.04 10.27 -4.10
N LEU A 140 0.56 9.23 -4.69
CA LEU A 140 0.50 9.01 -6.13
C LEU A 140 -0.93 8.77 -6.62
N ALA A 141 -1.75 8.04 -5.87
CA ALA A 141 -3.16 7.87 -6.17
C ALA A 141 -3.89 9.22 -6.22
N CYS A 142 -3.74 10.04 -5.18
CA CYS A 142 -4.33 11.38 -5.13
C CYS A 142 -3.89 12.24 -6.33
N LEU A 143 -2.60 12.25 -6.67
CA LEU A 143 -2.07 12.99 -7.81
C LEU A 143 -2.65 12.51 -9.16
N GLN A 144 -2.86 11.20 -9.32
CA GLN A 144 -3.45 10.65 -10.53
C GLN A 144 -4.95 10.96 -10.65
N ILE A 145 -5.68 10.91 -9.53
CA ILE A 145 -7.10 11.29 -9.47
C ILE A 145 -7.31 12.76 -9.83
N LEU A 146 -6.43 13.65 -9.37
CA LEU A 146 -6.46 15.07 -9.76
C LEU A 146 -6.33 15.25 -11.28
N ARG A 147 -5.56 14.37 -11.94
CA ARG A 147 -5.42 14.31 -13.41
C ARG A 147 -6.57 13.57 -14.11
N GLY A 148 -7.59 13.13 -13.38
CA GLY A 148 -8.71 12.36 -13.91
C GLY A 148 -8.33 10.93 -14.32
N ARG A 149 -7.20 10.41 -13.84
CA ARG A 149 -6.73 9.05 -14.13
C ARG A 149 -7.03 8.11 -12.97
N SER A 150 -7.29 6.86 -13.30
CA SER A 150 -7.44 5.78 -12.31
C SER A 150 -6.07 5.31 -11.82
N PHE A 151 -5.94 5.03 -10.52
CA PHE A 151 -4.71 4.49 -9.93
C PHE A 151 -4.87 3.02 -9.55
N ASN A 152 -3.90 2.19 -9.90
CA ASN A 152 -3.84 0.79 -9.47
C ASN A 152 -2.80 0.66 -8.36
N TYR A 153 -3.20 0.32 -7.14
CA TYR A 153 -2.24 0.21 -6.04
C TYR A 153 -1.30 -1.01 -6.23
N PRO A 154 0.02 -0.85 -6.03
CA PRO A 154 0.94 -1.98 -6.05
C PRO A 154 0.73 -2.83 -4.80
N ALA A 155 1.00 -4.14 -4.91
CA ALA A 155 0.72 -5.10 -3.84
C ALA A 155 -0.72 -5.00 -3.30
N ASN A 156 -1.69 -4.71 -4.17
CA ASN A 156 -3.08 -4.67 -3.78
C ASN A 156 -3.69 -6.07 -3.87
N ILE A 157 -4.18 -6.60 -2.76
CA ILE A 157 -4.86 -7.89 -2.72
C ILE A 157 -6.34 -7.66 -3.09
N PRO A 158 -6.87 -8.29 -4.16
CA PRO A 158 -8.22 -8.06 -4.64
C PRO A 158 -9.26 -8.79 -3.77
N ILE A 159 -9.52 -8.30 -2.57
CA ILE A 159 -10.44 -8.91 -1.59
C ILE A 159 -11.89 -8.60 -1.94
N ILE A 160 -12.17 -7.34 -2.29
CA ILE A 160 -13.48 -6.90 -2.77
C ILE A 160 -13.44 -6.90 -4.30
N GLU A 161 -14.32 -7.69 -4.91
CA GLU A 161 -14.49 -7.71 -6.36
C GLU A 161 -15.44 -6.60 -6.82
N GLY A 162 -15.10 -5.94 -7.92
CA GLY A 162 -16.00 -5.05 -8.61
C GLY A 162 -17.07 -5.86 -9.33
N ARG A 163 -18.34 -5.75 -8.91
CA ARG A 163 -19.43 -6.31 -9.71
C ARG A 163 -19.38 -5.69 -11.11
N PRO A 164 -19.48 -6.48 -12.19
CA PRO A 164 -19.76 -5.91 -13.50
C PRO A 164 -21.11 -5.21 -13.41
N THR A 165 -21.11 -3.88 -13.40
CA THR A 165 -22.33 -3.12 -13.63
C THR A 165 -22.75 -3.46 -15.05
N ARG A 166 -23.79 -4.30 -15.19
CA ARG A 166 -24.42 -4.57 -16.49
C ARG A 166 -24.77 -3.22 -17.10
N ALA A 167 -24.21 -2.96 -18.28
CA ALA A 167 -24.64 -1.88 -19.15
C ALA A 167 -26.09 -2.10 -19.58
#